data_AF-A0A9W7XPB7-F1
#
_entry.id   AF-A0A9W7XPB7-F1
#
_cell.length_a   1.000
_cell.length_b   1.000
_cell.length_c   1.000
_cell.angle_alpha   90.00
_cell.angle_beta   90.00
_cell.angle_gamma   90.00
#
_symmetry.space_group_name_H-M   'P 1'
#
loop_
_entity.id
_entity.type
_entity.pdbx_description
1 polymer ?
#
loop_
_entity_poly.entity_id
_entity_poly.type
_entity_poly.pdbx_seq_one_letter_code
_entity_poly.pdbx_strand_id
1 'polypeptide(L)'
;RNTLNHNIVNAINVASESWGIACLRYEIRDIHPPVKVVEAMHSQVSAERSKRAQILESEGARQSAINVAEGAKQARILASEAEKAHQINRAMGEAEAIRQTAAAEGQAIERVAAAIHGSNGGELAAGLHVAQQYVEAFGKIAKESNTIVVPASANDISGMVAQAMGVFSTVAAGQKRQAERVKSSGARRGAHDDTAGGFGSEQIGH
;
A
#
# COMPACT_ATOMS: atom_id res chain seq x y z
N ARG A 1 -4.50 14.57 60.99
CA ARG A 1 -5.20 15.27 62.10
C ARG A 1 -5.21 14.44 63.38
N ASN A 2 -5.68 13.18 63.37
CA ASN A 2 -5.65 12.31 64.56
C ASN A 2 -4.26 12.12 65.18
N THR A 3 -3.20 12.03 64.37
CA THR A 3 -1.82 11.88 64.85
C THR A 3 -1.31 13.13 65.59
N LEU A 4 -1.55 14.33 65.04
CA LEU A 4 -1.21 15.59 65.71
C LEU A 4 -1.98 15.71 67.03
N ASN A 5 -3.24 15.31 66.99
CA ASN A 5 -4.12 15.39 68.14
C ASN A 5 -3.66 14.49 69.29
N HIS A 6 -3.28 13.27 68.97
CA HIS A 6 -2.76 12.31 69.92
C HIS A 6 -1.43 12.78 70.52
N ASN A 7 -0.53 13.33 69.69
CA ASN A 7 0.76 13.84 70.15
C ASN A 7 0.61 15.00 71.14
N ILE A 8 -0.35 15.90 70.92
CA ILE A 8 -0.59 17.05 71.82
C ILE A 8 -1.21 16.60 73.14
N VAL A 9 -2.20 15.69 73.11
CA VAL A 9 -2.82 15.14 74.33
C VAL A 9 -1.78 14.41 75.18
N ASN A 10 -0.92 13.60 74.56
CA ASN A 10 0.15 12.90 75.27
C ASN A 10 1.14 13.88 75.92
N ALA A 11 1.58 14.91 75.19
CA ALA A 11 2.50 15.92 75.73
C ALA A 11 1.91 16.67 76.94
N ILE A 12 0.62 17.00 76.90
CA ILE A 12 -0.07 17.68 78.00
C ILE A 12 -0.23 16.76 79.22
N ASN A 13 -0.58 15.49 79.01
CA ASN A 13 -0.77 14.52 80.10
C ASN A 13 0.53 14.25 80.87
N VAL A 14 1.68 14.17 80.17
CA VAL A 14 3.00 14.03 80.81
C VAL A 14 3.32 15.22 81.72
N ALA A 15 2.99 16.45 81.32
CA ALA A 15 3.20 17.64 82.15
C ALA A 15 2.21 17.74 83.32
N SER A 16 0.98 17.25 83.13
CA SER A 16 -0.14 17.40 84.07
C SER A 16 -0.16 16.34 85.19
N GLU A 17 0.67 15.29 85.09
CA GLU A 17 0.80 14.23 86.08
C GLU A 17 1.16 14.76 87.47
N SER A 18 2.01 15.79 87.52
CA SER A 18 2.40 16.49 88.76
C SER A 18 1.25 17.23 89.45
N TRP A 19 0.16 17.53 88.74
CA TRP A 19 -1.01 18.27 89.24
C TRP A 19 -2.26 17.40 89.40
N GLY A 20 -2.20 16.11 89.04
CA GLY A 20 -3.30 15.16 89.22
C GLY A 20 -4.49 15.37 88.29
N ILE A 21 -4.30 16.02 87.13
CA ILE A 21 -5.35 16.31 86.15
C ILE A 21 -5.09 15.53 84.85
N ALA A 22 -6.13 14.93 84.26
CA ALA A 22 -6.04 14.19 83.00
C ALA A 22 -6.80 14.90 81.86
N CYS A 23 -6.13 15.16 80.75
CA CYS A 23 -6.73 15.74 79.54
C CYS A 23 -7.29 14.61 78.65
N LEU A 24 -8.61 14.58 78.48
CA LEU A 24 -9.32 13.52 77.73
C LEU A 24 -9.47 13.84 76.24
N ARG A 25 -9.57 15.13 75.88
CA ARG A 25 -9.73 15.58 74.48
C ARG A 25 -9.22 17.01 74.35
N TYR A 26 -8.44 17.24 73.31
CA TYR A 26 -8.13 18.59 72.85
C TYR A 26 -8.69 18.78 71.43
N GLU A 27 -9.09 20.01 71.12
CA GLU A 27 -9.57 20.40 69.80
C GLU A 27 -8.99 21.78 69.49
N ILE A 28 -8.28 21.89 68.37
CA ILE A 28 -7.84 23.18 67.86
C ILE A 28 -9.07 23.85 67.28
N ARG A 29 -9.40 25.04 67.79
CA ARG A 29 -10.44 25.91 67.23
C ARG A 29 -9.88 26.62 65.99
N ASP A 30 -9.76 27.94 66.04
CA ASP A 30 -9.35 28.72 64.87
C ASP A 30 -7.89 29.15 64.96
N ILE A 31 -7.12 28.80 63.94
CA ILE A 31 -5.79 29.38 63.71
C ILE A 31 -5.94 30.54 62.73
N HIS A 32 -5.39 31.70 63.08
CA HIS A 32 -5.38 32.89 62.22
C HIS A 32 -3.97 33.13 61.69
N PRO A 33 -3.58 32.50 60.57
CA PRO A 33 -2.31 32.81 59.94
C PRO A 33 -2.31 34.27 59.44
N PRO A 34 -1.15 34.95 59.44
CA PRO A 34 -1.06 36.31 58.93
C PRO A 34 -1.37 36.34 57.42
N VAL A 35 -2.11 37.36 56.99
CA VAL A 35 -2.68 37.50 55.63
C VAL A 35 -1.63 37.27 54.53
N LYS A 36 -0.42 37.81 54.71
CA LYS A 36 0.70 37.66 53.76
C LYS A 36 1.08 36.19 53.48
N VAL A 37 0.98 35.32 54.47
CA VAL A 37 1.31 33.89 54.32
C VAL A 37 0.22 33.17 53.53
N VAL A 38 -1.05 33.51 53.78
CA VAL A 38 -2.20 32.94 53.05
C VAL A 38 -2.16 33.38 51.58
N GLU A 39 -1.87 34.65 51.31
CA GLU A 39 -1.72 35.16 49.95
C GLU A 39 -0.57 34.51 49.19
N ALA A 40 0.60 34.38 49.81
CA ALA A 40 1.74 33.68 49.22
C ALA A 40 1.42 32.20 48.93
N MET A 41 0.74 31.53 49.86
CA MET A 41 0.30 30.15 49.70
C MET A 41 -0.72 30.00 48.56
N HIS A 42 -1.71 30.89 48.47
CA HIS A 42 -2.69 30.89 47.38
C HIS A 42 -2.03 31.15 46.02
N SER A 43 -1.09 32.09 45.96
CA SER A 43 -0.31 32.38 44.74
C SER A 43 0.49 31.16 44.29
N GLN A 44 1.17 30.48 45.22
CA GLN A 44 1.93 29.26 44.92
C GLN A 44 1.04 28.13 44.43
N VAL A 45 -0.09 27.87 45.10
CA VAL A 45 -1.04 26.82 44.68
C VAL A 45 -1.64 27.15 43.31
N SER A 46 -1.97 28.42 43.05
CA SER A 46 -2.46 28.86 41.75
C SER A 46 -1.41 28.66 40.65
N ALA A 47 -0.16 29.02 40.91
CA ALA A 47 0.95 28.83 39.98
C ALA A 47 1.19 27.34 39.69
N GLU A 48 1.16 26.48 40.70
CA GLU A 48 1.32 25.03 40.52
C GLU A 48 0.14 24.43 39.73
N ARG A 49 -1.09 24.84 40.02
CA ARG A 49 -2.28 24.43 39.27
C ARG A 49 -2.18 24.88 37.81
N SER A 50 -1.81 26.13 37.56
CA SER A 50 -1.63 26.66 36.21
C SER A 50 -0.54 25.89 35.46
N LYS A 51 0.59 25.60 36.11
CA LYS A 51 1.68 24.80 35.51
C LYS A 51 1.21 23.39 35.15
N ARG A 52 0.50 22.71 36.07
CA ARG A 52 -0.04 21.37 35.82
C ARG A 52 -1.05 21.38 34.68
N ALA A 53 -1.94 22.37 34.64
CA ALA A 53 -2.90 22.53 33.55
C ALA A 53 -2.20 22.73 32.19
N GLN A 54 -1.19 23.60 32.12
CA GLN A 54 -0.44 23.82 30.87
C GLN A 54 0.32 22.59 30.38
N ILE A 55 0.92 21.82 31.30
CA ILE A 55 1.59 20.56 30.94
C ILE A 55 0.58 19.57 30.38
N LEU A 56 -0.55 19.38 31.07
CA LEU A 56 -1.60 18.45 30.65
C LEU A 56 -2.19 18.83 29.28
N GLU A 57 -2.43 20.12 29.06
CA GLU A 57 -2.90 20.66 27.78
C GLU A 57 -1.89 20.38 26.65
N SER A 58 -0.61 20.65 26.89
CA SER A 58 0.45 20.40 25.91
C SER A 58 0.63 18.91 25.60
N GLU A 59 0.51 18.05 26.60
CA GLU A 59 0.58 16.60 26.44
C GLU A 59 -0.64 16.08 25.67
N GLY A 60 -1.84 16.58 25.98
CA GLY A 60 -3.07 16.27 25.25
C GLY A 60 -2.99 16.70 23.78
N ALA A 61 -2.52 17.91 23.51
CA ALA A 61 -2.32 18.42 22.16
C ALA A 61 -1.30 17.59 21.37
N ARG A 62 -0.17 17.23 22.00
CA ARG A 62 0.84 16.36 21.39
C ARG A 62 0.27 14.99 21.07
N GLN A 63 -0.44 14.36 22.00
CA GLN A 63 -1.02 13.04 21.79
C GLN A 63 -2.10 13.07 20.71
N SER A 64 -2.94 14.10 20.69
CA SER A 64 -3.94 14.30 19.63
C SER A 64 -3.28 14.41 18.25
N ALA A 65 -2.24 15.25 18.12
CA ALA A 65 -1.50 15.41 16.86
C ALA A 65 -0.84 14.11 16.39
N ILE A 66 -0.27 13.32 17.31
CA ILE A 66 0.29 11.99 17.00
C ILE A 66 -0.81 11.06 16.47
N ASN A 67 -1.94 10.97 17.17
CA ASN A 67 -3.04 10.10 16.77
C ASN A 67 -3.60 10.47 15.38
N VAL A 68 -3.73 11.77 15.09
CA VAL A 68 -4.17 12.26 13.78
C VAL A 68 -3.14 11.91 12.70
N ALA A 69 -1.86 12.14 12.96
CA ALA A 69 -0.80 11.83 12.00
C ALA A 69 -0.68 10.33 11.73
N GLU A 70 -0.82 9.50 12.75
CA GLU A 70 -0.81 8.04 12.63
C GLU A 70 -2.04 7.52 11.88
N GLY A 71 -3.23 8.05 12.18
CA GLY A 71 -4.44 7.76 11.43
C GLY A 71 -4.31 8.15 9.95
N ALA A 72 -3.75 9.32 9.64
CA ALA A 72 -3.51 9.76 8.27
C ALA A 72 -2.47 8.90 7.54
N LYS A 73 -1.40 8.49 8.22
CA LYS A 73 -0.39 7.56 7.68
C LYS A 73 -1.04 6.22 7.34
N GLN A 74 -1.80 5.66 8.28
CA GLN A 74 -2.46 4.37 8.11
C GLN A 74 -3.48 4.44 6.98
N ALA A 75 -4.32 5.49 6.93
CA ALA A 75 -5.27 5.70 5.85
C ALA A 75 -4.59 5.77 4.47
N ARG A 76 -3.45 6.46 4.36
CA ARG A 76 -2.68 6.54 3.10
C ARG A 76 -2.10 5.20 2.68
N ILE A 77 -1.60 4.40 3.63
CA ILE A 77 -1.09 3.05 3.36
C ILE A 77 -2.24 2.18 2.84
N LEU A 78 -3.36 2.12 3.56
CA LEU A 78 -4.52 1.32 3.14
C LEU A 78 -5.05 1.76 1.77
N ALA A 79 -5.14 3.06 1.50
CA ALA A 79 -5.57 3.56 0.21
C ALA A 79 -4.61 3.12 -0.93
N SER A 80 -3.30 3.14 -0.67
CA SER A 80 -2.30 2.73 -1.66
C SER A 80 -2.33 1.23 -1.91
N GLU A 81 -2.52 0.44 -0.85
CA GLU A 81 -2.66 -1.02 -0.94
C GLU A 81 -3.95 -1.42 -1.65
N ALA A 82 -5.06 -0.74 -1.34
CA ALA A 82 -6.35 -0.94 -1.99
C ALA A 82 -6.27 -0.63 -3.49
N GLU A 83 -5.63 0.48 -3.88
CA GLU A 83 -5.46 0.84 -5.29
C GLU A 83 -4.59 -0.19 -6.03
N LYS A 84 -3.49 -0.64 -5.41
CA LYS A 84 -2.66 -1.72 -5.97
C LYS A 84 -3.46 -3.01 -6.16
N ALA A 85 -4.22 -3.43 -5.15
CA ALA A 85 -5.05 -4.62 -5.21
C ALA A 85 -6.14 -4.49 -6.29
N HIS A 86 -6.78 -3.32 -6.38
CA HIS A 86 -7.77 -3.02 -7.40
C HIS A 86 -7.18 -3.11 -8.82
N GLN A 87 -6.00 -2.52 -9.06
CA GLN A 87 -5.33 -2.62 -10.37
C GLN A 87 -4.97 -4.05 -10.74
N ILE A 88 -4.45 -4.83 -9.79
CA ILE A 88 -4.13 -6.24 -10.01
C ILE A 88 -5.39 -7.04 -10.35
N ASN A 89 -6.47 -6.86 -9.58
CA ASN A 89 -7.72 -7.57 -9.81
C ASN A 89 -8.34 -7.21 -11.16
N ARG A 90 -8.29 -5.93 -11.55
CA ARG A 90 -8.75 -5.49 -12.88
C ARG A 90 -7.91 -6.13 -13.99
N ALA A 91 -6.58 -6.04 -13.90
CA ALA A 91 -5.68 -6.63 -14.90
C ALA A 91 -5.85 -8.16 -15.00
N MET A 92 -6.04 -8.86 -13.88
CA MET A 92 -6.32 -10.29 -13.87
C MET A 92 -7.68 -10.60 -14.50
N GLY A 93 -8.71 -9.82 -14.20
CA GLY A 93 -10.04 -9.97 -14.80
C GLY A 93 -10.01 -9.77 -16.32
N GLU A 94 -9.31 -8.74 -16.79
CA GLU A 94 -9.12 -8.47 -18.22
C GLU A 94 -8.34 -9.61 -18.90
N ALA A 95 -7.23 -10.05 -18.31
CA ALA A 95 -6.44 -11.16 -18.84
C ALA A 95 -7.22 -12.49 -18.86
N GLU A 96 -8.07 -12.75 -17.87
CA GLU A 96 -8.95 -13.92 -17.85
C GLU A 96 -10.01 -13.82 -18.95
N ALA A 97 -10.67 -12.67 -19.08
CA ALA A 97 -11.67 -12.45 -20.13
C ALA A 97 -11.08 -12.63 -21.55
N ILE A 98 -9.88 -12.10 -21.80
CA ILE A 98 -9.17 -12.27 -23.08
C ILE A 98 -8.83 -13.75 -23.30
N ARG A 99 -8.32 -14.45 -22.28
CA ARG A 99 -8.01 -15.89 -22.40
C ARG A 99 -9.25 -16.72 -22.71
N GLN A 100 -10.37 -16.43 -22.04
CA GLN A 100 -11.63 -17.12 -22.28
C GLN A 100 -12.16 -16.86 -23.68
N THR A 101 -12.10 -15.61 -24.15
CA THR A 101 -12.53 -15.25 -25.51
C THR A 101 -11.64 -15.92 -26.56
N ALA A 102 -10.32 -15.85 -26.41
CA ALA A 102 -9.38 -16.48 -27.33
C ALA A 102 -9.53 -18.01 -27.36
N ALA A 103 -9.78 -18.64 -26.22
CA ALA A 103 -10.05 -20.08 -26.15
C ALA A 103 -11.36 -20.45 -26.86
N ALA A 104 -12.43 -19.68 -26.63
CA ALA A 104 -13.71 -19.88 -27.30
C ALA A 104 -13.60 -19.69 -28.82
N GLU A 105 -12.84 -18.68 -29.26
CA GLU A 105 -12.62 -18.40 -30.67
C GLU A 105 -11.76 -19.47 -31.35
N GLY A 106 -10.71 -19.95 -30.68
CA GLY A 106 -9.93 -21.11 -31.14
C GLY A 106 -10.80 -22.35 -31.33
N GLN A 107 -11.65 -22.67 -30.34
CA GLN A 107 -12.60 -23.78 -30.45
C GLN A 107 -13.63 -23.56 -31.57
N ALA A 108 -14.08 -22.34 -31.80
CA ALA A 108 -14.99 -22.02 -32.89
C ALA A 108 -14.32 -22.24 -34.25
N ILE A 109 -13.08 -21.77 -34.43
CA ILE A 109 -12.29 -21.98 -35.66
C ILE A 109 -12.05 -23.47 -35.91
N GLU A 110 -11.69 -24.24 -34.88
CA GLU A 110 -11.52 -25.69 -34.99
C GLU A 110 -12.81 -26.39 -35.46
N ARG A 111 -13.97 -26.00 -34.90
CA ARG A 111 -15.28 -26.54 -35.31
C ARG A 111 -15.62 -26.18 -36.75
N VAL A 112 -15.36 -24.95 -37.17
CA VAL A 112 -15.59 -24.51 -38.56
C VAL A 112 -14.67 -25.25 -39.52
N ALA A 113 -13.38 -25.39 -39.19
CA ALA A 113 -12.42 -26.15 -40.00
C ALA A 113 -12.86 -27.62 -40.15
N ALA A 114 -13.30 -28.26 -39.06
CA ALA A 114 -13.83 -29.62 -39.10
C ALA A 114 -15.08 -29.73 -40.00
N ALA A 115 -15.99 -28.76 -39.96
CA ALA A 115 -17.19 -28.73 -40.80
C ALA A 115 -16.84 -28.52 -42.29
N ILE A 116 -15.85 -27.68 -42.60
CA ILE A 116 -15.35 -27.45 -43.97
C ILE A 116 -14.73 -28.72 -44.55
N HIS A 117 -13.87 -29.40 -43.79
CA HIS A 117 -13.22 -30.64 -44.25
C HIS A 117 -14.20 -31.82 -44.39
N GLY A 118 -15.26 -31.89 -43.58
CA GLY A 118 -16.27 -32.95 -43.66
C GLY A 118 -17.28 -32.80 -44.82
N SER A 119 -17.37 -31.63 -45.45
CA SER A 119 -18.36 -31.31 -46.48
C SER A 119 -17.71 -31.28 -47.85
N ASN A 120 -18.17 -32.10 -48.80
CA ASN A 120 -17.63 -32.15 -50.17
C ASN A 120 -17.90 -30.81 -50.89
N GLY A 121 -16.90 -29.92 -50.92
CA GLY A 121 -17.00 -28.54 -51.45
C GLY A 121 -16.96 -27.40 -50.41
N GLY A 122 -16.77 -27.71 -49.12
CA GLY A 122 -16.74 -26.71 -48.04
C GLY A 122 -15.64 -25.65 -48.20
N GLU A 123 -14.50 -26.02 -48.78
CA GLU A 123 -13.35 -25.12 -48.95
C GLU A 123 -13.62 -24.03 -50.01
N LEU A 124 -14.37 -24.37 -51.07
CA LEU A 124 -14.82 -23.40 -52.08
C LEU A 124 -15.85 -22.41 -51.50
N ALA A 125 -16.75 -22.89 -50.64
CA ALA A 125 -17.76 -22.06 -49.96
C ALA A 125 -17.13 -21.11 -48.93
N ALA A 126 -16.11 -21.57 -48.19
CA ALA A 126 -15.37 -20.73 -47.24
C ALA A 126 -14.62 -19.59 -47.95
N GLY A 127 -13.95 -19.88 -49.07
CA GLY A 127 -13.27 -18.86 -49.88
C GLY A 127 -14.21 -17.77 -50.41
N LEU A 128 -15.40 -18.16 -50.90
CA LEU A 128 -16.43 -17.19 -51.32
C LEU A 128 -16.92 -16.33 -50.15
N HIS A 129 -17.07 -16.90 -48.96
CA HIS A 129 -17.51 -16.17 -47.77
C HIS A 129 -16.48 -15.12 -47.30
N VAL A 130 -15.19 -15.45 -47.30
CA VAL A 130 -14.11 -14.49 -46.98
C VAL A 130 -14.08 -13.36 -48.01
N ALA A 131 -14.25 -13.67 -49.30
CA ALA A 131 -14.32 -12.65 -50.34
C ALA A 131 -15.51 -11.70 -50.15
N GLN A 132 -16.68 -12.21 -49.77
CA GLN A 132 -17.86 -11.40 -49.44
C GLN A 132 -17.60 -10.47 -48.23
N GLN A 133 -17.02 -10.99 -47.14
CA GLN A 133 -16.69 -10.18 -45.96
C GLN A 133 -15.66 -9.08 -46.28
N TYR A 134 -14.64 -9.39 -47.10
CA TYR A 134 -13.65 -8.41 -47.53
C TYR A 134 -14.28 -7.26 -48.32
N VAL A 135 -15.16 -7.57 -49.28
CA VAL A 135 -15.88 -6.55 -50.07
C VAL A 135 -16.79 -5.71 -49.17
N GLU A 136 -17.45 -6.31 -48.18
CA GLU A 136 -18.31 -5.59 -47.24
C GLU A 136 -17.50 -4.67 -46.30
N ALA A 137 -16.37 -5.15 -45.76
CA ALA A 137 -15.47 -4.37 -44.92
C ALA A 137 -14.84 -3.20 -45.70
N PHE A 138 -14.39 -3.46 -46.93
CA PHE A 138 -13.91 -2.42 -47.83
C PHE A 138 -15.00 -1.39 -48.15
N GLY A 139 -16.25 -1.85 -48.34
CA GLY A 139 -17.41 -0.97 -48.53
C GLY A 139 -17.74 -0.08 -47.32
N LYS A 140 -17.52 -0.57 -46.09
CA LYS A 140 -17.69 0.23 -44.85
C LYS A 140 -16.60 1.29 -44.72
N ILE A 141 -15.34 0.94 -44.99
CA ILE A 141 -14.21 1.89 -45.00
C ILE A 141 -14.40 2.97 -46.08
N ALA A 142 -14.86 2.56 -47.27
CA ALA A 142 -15.16 3.49 -48.37
C ALA A 142 -16.33 4.45 -48.06
N LYS A 143 -17.24 4.08 -47.16
CA LYS A 143 -18.33 4.95 -46.68
C LYS A 143 -17.88 5.94 -45.59
N GLU A 144 -16.90 5.58 -44.76
CA GLU A 144 -16.46 6.39 -43.62
C GLU A 144 -15.29 7.34 -43.92
N SER A 145 -14.50 7.11 -44.98
CA SER A 145 -13.34 7.95 -45.31
C SER A 145 -13.42 8.56 -46.71
N ASN A 146 -13.79 9.85 -46.81
CA ASN A 146 -13.67 10.67 -48.03
C ASN A 146 -12.27 11.30 -48.21
N THR A 147 -11.22 10.68 -47.65
CA THR A 147 -9.84 11.16 -47.82
C THR A 147 -9.00 10.02 -48.36
N ILE A 148 -8.95 9.93 -49.68
CA ILE A 148 -7.93 9.18 -50.38
C ILE A 148 -6.59 9.91 -50.13
N VAL A 149 -5.83 9.42 -49.15
CA VAL A 149 -4.39 9.72 -49.09
C VAL A 149 -3.73 8.76 -50.08
N VAL A 150 -3.65 9.18 -51.34
CA VAL A 150 -2.71 8.60 -52.30
C VAL A 150 -1.37 9.29 -52.05
N PRO A 151 -0.34 8.58 -51.56
CA PRO A 151 1.02 9.09 -51.61
C PRO A 151 1.37 9.35 -53.08
N ALA A 152 2.02 10.47 -53.39
CA ALA A 152 2.47 10.85 -54.73
C ALA A 152 3.58 9.91 -55.32
N SER A 153 3.66 8.67 -54.84
CA SER A 153 4.54 7.60 -55.31
C SER A 153 3.73 6.31 -55.59
N ALA A 154 2.53 6.46 -56.16
CA ALA A 154 1.68 5.36 -56.62
C ALA A 154 2.29 4.50 -57.75
N ASN A 155 3.53 4.74 -58.17
CA ASN A 155 4.20 3.98 -59.22
C ASN A 155 5.29 3.03 -58.71
N ASP A 156 5.52 2.93 -57.40
CA ASP A 156 6.53 2.00 -56.87
C ASP A 156 6.14 1.38 -55.52
N ILE A 157 5.16 0.47 -55.58
CA ILE A 157 4.69 -0.37 -54.46
C ILE A 157 5.86 -1.18 -53.86
N SER A 158 6.85 -1.53 -54.67
CA SER A 158 8.04 -2.30 -54.28
C SER A 158 8.91 -1.54 -53.26
N GLY A 159 9.04 -0.21 -53.42
CA GLY A 159 9.81 0.63 -52.50
C GLY A 159 9.16 0.78 -51.13
N MET A 160 7.82 0.80 -51.08
CA MET A 160 7.07 0.89 -49.82
C MET A 160 7.15 -0.43 -49.02
N VAL A 161 7.08 -1.57 -49.71
CA VAL A 161 7.28 -2.90 -49.10
C VAL A 161 8.72 -3.07 -48.63
N ALA A 162 9.72 -2.60 -49.38
CA ALA A 162 11.12 -2.66 -48.98
C ALA A 162 11.40 -1.84 -47.70
N GLN A 163 10.83 -0.64 -47.57
CA GLN A 163 10.97 0.15 -46.35
C GLN A 163 10.24 -0.48 -45.15
N ALA A 164 9.02 -1.00 -45.36
CA ALA A 164 8.30 -1.71 -44.30
C ALA A 164 9.06 -2.96 -43.82
N MET A 165 9.65 -3.73 -44.73
CA MET A 165 10.50 -4.89 -44.41
C MET A 165 11.82 -4.50 -43.74
N GLY A 166 12.39 -3.35 -44.09
CA GLY A 166 13.58 -2.78 -43.42
C GLY A 166 13.30 -2.38 -41.97
N VAL A 167 12.15 -1.74 -41.71
CA VAL A 167 11.72 -1.42 -40.33
C VAL A 167 11.38 -2.69 -39.55
N PHE A 168 10.71 -3.65 -40.18
CA PHE A 168 10.37 -4.92 -39.53
C PHE A 168 11.63 -5.73 -39.16
N SER A 169 12.62 -5.80 -40.06
CA SER A 169 13.87 -6.52 -39.80
C SER A 169 14.75 -5.83 -38.75
N THR A 170 14.78 -4.51 -38.69
CA THR A 170 15.50 -3.77 -37.64
C THR A 170 14.83 -3.92 -36.27
N VAL A 171 13.50 -3.90 -36.22
CA VAL A 171 12.73 -4.16 -34.99
C VAL A 171 12.86 -5.61 -34.54
N ALA A 172 12.76 -6.58 -35.46
CA ALA A 172 12.94 -8.00 -35.16
C ALA A 172 14.38 -8.31 -34.69
N ALA A 173 15.40 -7.69 -35.31
CA ALA A 173 16.79 -7.80 -34.85
C ALA A 173 17.01 -7.15 -33.48
N GLY A 174 16.33 -6.03 -33.20
CA GLY A 174 16.32 -5.38 -31.88
C GLY A 174 15.72 -6.29 -30.79
N GLN A 175 14.58 -6.93 -31.06
CA GLN A 175 13.93 -7.86 -30.15
C GLN A 175 14.79 -9.11 -29.89
N LYS A 176 15.49 -9.63 -30.91
CA LYS A 176 16.37 -10.80 -30.77
C LYS A 176 17.60 -10.51 -29.89
N ARG A 177 18.22 -9.33 -30.06
CA ARG A 177 19.32 -8.86 -29.20
C ARG A 177 18.88 -8.61 -27.75
N GLN A 178 17.65 -8.13 -27.55
CA GLN A 178 17.09 -7.91 -26.22
C GLN A 178 16.80 -9.25 -25.52
N ALA A 179 16.28 -10.25 -26.24
CA ALA A 179 16.07 -11.60 -25.73
C ALA A 179 17.38 -12.33 -25.37
N GLU A 180 18.45 -12.17 -26.13
CA GLU A 180 19.77 -12.77 -25.83
C GLU A 180 20.44 -12.12 -24.61
N ARG A 181 20.26 -10.81 -24.41
CA ARG A 181 20.81 -10.07 -23.26
C ARG A 181 20.09 -10.41 -21.96
N VAL A 182 18.78 -10.72 -22.02
CA VAL A 182 18.02 -11.22 -20.86
C VAL A 182 18.43 -12.66 -20.50
N LYS A 183 18.70 -13.51 -21.50
CA LYS A 183 19.19 -14.89 -21.26
C LYS A 183 20.60 -14.93 -20.66
N SER A 184 21.53 -14.09 -21.12
CA SER A 184 22.90 -14.03 -20.54
C SER A 184 22.93 -13.39 -19.15
N SER A 185 21.99 -12.50 -18.83
CA SER A 185 21.77 -11.95 -17.49
C SER A 185 21.18 -12.99 -16.52
N GLY A 186 20.31 -13.90 -17.00
CA GLY A 186 19.75 -14.99 -16.19
C GLY A 186 20.78 -16.06 -15.84
N ALA A 187 21.67 -16.41 -16.78
CA ALA A 187 22.68 -17.45 -16.59
C ALA A 187 23.78 -17.09 -15.57
N ARG A 188 24.07 -15.79 -15.35
CA ARG A 188 25.06 -15.36 -14.34
C ARG A 188 24.53 -15.36 -12.90
N ARG A 189 23.21 -15.38 -12.70
CA ARG A 189 22.61 -15.44 -11.36
C ARG A 189 22.46 -16.87 -10.82
N GLY A 190 22.42 -17.88 -11.69
CA GLY A 190 22.31 -19.28 -11.29
C GLY A 190 23.64 -19.95 -10.89
N ALA A 191 24.79 -19.32 -11.15
CA ALA A 191 26.10 -19.92 -10.89
C ALA A 191 26.76 -19.48 -9.57
N HIS A 192 26.09 -18.65 -8.76
CA HIS A 192 26.66 -18.10 -7.52
C HIS A 192 25.97 -18.64 -6.24
N ASP A 193 25.00 -19.55 -6.33
CA ASP A 193 24.20 -20.00 -5.17
C ASP A 193 24.50 -21.42 -4.67
N ASP A 194 25.48 -22.13 -5.26
CA ASP A 194 25.77 -23.55 -4.94
C ASP A 194 27.04 -23.78 -4.06
N THR A 195 27.64 -22.75 -3.45
CA THR A 195 28.85 -22.91 -2.60
C THR A 195 28.69 -22.58 -1.12
N ALA A 196 27.46 -22.45 -0.59
CA ALA A 196 27.22 -22.17 0.82
C ALA A 196 26.32 -23.24 1.49
N GLY A 197 26.88 -24.43 1.73
CA GLY A 197 26.17 -25.46 2.50
C GLY A 197 27.03 -26.68 2.82
N GLY A 198 27.90 -26.59 3.83
CA GLY A 198 28.67 -27.75 4.28
C GLY A 198 29.75 -27.48 5.31
N PHE A 199 29.40 -26.99 6.50
CA PHE A 199 30.27 -27.10 7.68
C PHE A 199 29.42 -27.33 8.93
N GLY A 200 29.61 -28.49 9.59
CA GLY A 200 29.18 -28.68 10.97
C GLY A 200 28.87 -30.11 11.39
N SER A 201 29.91 -30.94 11.62
CA SER A 201 30.00 -31.92 12.73
C SER A 201 31.17 -32.88 12.50
N GLU A 202 32.19 -32.88 13.37
CA GLU A 202 32.57 -34.05 14.20
C GLU A 202 33.85 -33.74 15.03
N GLN A 203 33.67 -33.82 16.35
CA GLN A 203 34.59 -34.28 17.41
C GLN A 203 36.07 -34.56 17.07
N ILE A 204 37.00 -33.97 17.84
CA ILE A 204 38.12 -34.70 18.48
C ILE A 204 38.39 -34.08 19.86
N GLY A 205 38.29 -34.90 20.90
CA GLY A 205 38.81 -34.58 22.22
C GLY A 205 40.26 -35.06 22.37
N HIS A 206 41.04 -34.28 23.11
CA HIS A 206 42.15 -34.70 23.98
C HIS A 206 42.49 -33.54 24.91
#